data_AF-A0A8H3DSP2-F1
#
_entry.id   AF-A0A8H3DSP2-F1
#
_cell.length_a   1.000
_cell.length_b   1.000
_cell.length_c   1.000
_cell.angle_alpha   90.00
_cell.angle_beta   90.00
_cell.angle_gamma   90.00
#
_symmetry.space_group_name_H-M   'P 1'
#
loop_
_entity.id
_entity.type
_entity.pdbx_description
1 polymer ?
#
loop_
_entity_poly.entity_id
_entity_poly.type
_entity_poly.pdbx_seq_one_letter_code
_entity_poly.pdbx_strand_id
1 'polypeptide(L)'
;MYRLRVGRLRDLNFMTTRHLYAAGASNVQLSNITFFDWRGSVNHGGNRGAVVMVGSETNPPVNINVKNFSFWTVNANKVVDRCSSTYGGGSCIKELPPNASPTKYTTVSVTATAAPVGWVKPQAPWGVPPYNLYNPIPVPEATFY
;
A
#
# COMPACT_ATOMS: atom_id res chain seq x y z
N MET A 1 -17.88 4.45 -14.66
CA MET A 1 -16.72 5.29 -14.27
C MET A 1 -16.69 5.31 -12.74
N TYR A 2 -16.01 4.38 -12.07
CA TYR A 2 -16.07 4.26 -10.62
C TYR A 2 -14.77 4.76 -9.98
N ARG A 3 -14.89 5.85 -9.22
CA ARG A 3 -13.83 6.45 -8.41
C ARG A 3 -14.05 5.96 -6.98
N LEU A 4 -13.21 5.04 -6.50
CA LEU A 4 -13.21 4.59 -5.11
C LEU A 4 -12.13 5.38 -4.35
N ARG A 5 -12.54 6.27 -3.44
CA ARG A 5 -11.66 6.83 -2.39
C ARG A 5 -12.36 6.75 -1.04
N VAL A 6 -12.04 5.72 -0.27
CA VAL A 6 -11.60 5.71 1.14
C VAL A 6 -11.36 4.23 1.43
N GLY A 7 -10.15 3.77 1.10
CA GLY A 7 -9.68 2.45 1.46
C GLY A 7 -8.59 2.62 2.51
N ARG A 8 -8.80 2.04 3.71
CA ARG A 8 -7.71 1.65 4.59
C ARG A 8 -6.63 1.03 3.69
N LEU A 9 -5.43 1.60 3.67
CA LEU A 9 -4.33 1.13 2.82
C LEU A 9 -4.20 -0.38 3.05
N ARG A 10 -4.68 -1.17 2.09
CA ARG A 10 -4.50 -2.61 2.14
C ARG A 10 -3.10 -2.80 1.61
N ASP A 11 -2.15 -2.92 2.53
CA ASP A 11 -0.79 -3.31 2.21
C ASP A 11 -0.86 -4.53 1.28
N LEU A 12 -0.15 -4.46 0.16
CA LEU A 12 -0.04 -5.57 -0.76
C LEU A 12 1.02 -6.53 -0.19
N ASN A 13 0.62 -7.26 0.84
CA ASN A 13 1.47 -8.20 1.55
C ASN A 13 1.14 -9.64 1.12
N PHE A 14 1.95 -10.19 0.22
CA PHE A 14 1.80 -11.57 -0.27
C PHE A 14 2.30 -12.62 0.71
N MET A 15 2.97 -12.21 1.78
CA MET A 15 3.40 -13.05 2.91
C MET A 15 2.55 -12.74 4.15
N THR A 16 1.24 -12.60 3.97
CA THR A 16 0.33 -12.31 5.10
C THR A 16 0.40 -13.44 6.13
N THR A 17 0.82 -13.11 7.35
CA THR A 17 0.89 -14.07 8.46
C THR A 17 -0.48 -14.37 9.09
N ARG A 18 -1.55 -13.71 8.61
CA ARG A 18 -2.92 -13.89 9.10
C ARG A 18 -3.68 -15.04 8.43
N HIS A 19 -3.08 -15.70 7.44
CA HIS A 19 -3.65 -16.90 6.84
C HIS A 19 -2.73 -18.09 7.09
N LEU A 20 -3.29 -19.17 7.65
CA LEU A 20 -2.55 -20.39 8.04
C LEU A 20 -2.20 -21.29 6.86
N TYR A 21 -2.60 -20.93 5.64
CA TYR A 21 -2.34 -21.70 4.43
C TYR A 21 -1.21 -21.04 3.63
N ALA A 22 -0.02 -21.64 3.67
CA ALA A 22 0.96 -21.43 2.63
C ALA A 22 0.45 -22.15 1.38
N ALA A 23 0.05 -21.40 0.35
CA ALA A 23 -0.08 -21.99 -0.98
C ALA A 23 1.24 -22.70 -1.31
N GLY A 24 1.18 -23.89 -1.88
CA GLY A 24 2.37 -24.68 -2.21
C GLY A 24 3.29 -24.00 -3.24
N ALA A 25 4.04 -24.78 -4.04
CA ALA A 25 5.01 -24.24 -5.00
C ALA A 25 4.41 -23.29 -6.08
N SER A 26 3.08 -23.24 -6.21
CA SER A 26 2.36 -22.37 -7.14
C SER A 26 1.88 -21.09 -6.44
N ASN A 27 2.77 -20.09 -6.37
CA ASN A 27 2.39 -18.74 -5.96
C ASN A 27 1.60 -18.05 -7.08
N VAL A 28 0.67 -17.17 -6.73
CA VAL A 28 -0.11 -16.40 -7.71
C VAL A 28 0.82 -15.42 -8.44
N GLN A 29 0.91 -15.54 -9.76
CA GLN A 29 1.60 -14.55 -10.57
C GLN A 29 0.71 -13.32 -10.73
N LEU A 30 1.22 -12.16 -10.30
CA LEU A 30 0.55 -10.89 -10.50
C LEU A 30 1.28 -10.08 -11.55
N SER A 31 0.49 -9.46 -12.43
CA SER A 31 1.03 -8.60 -13.45
C SER A 31 0.07 -7.49 -13.85
N ASN A 32 0.62 -6.42 -14.41
CA ASN A 32 -0.13 -5.31 -15.01
C ASN A 32 -1.09 -4.61 -14.02
N ILE A 33 -0.60 -4.33 -12.82
CA ILE A 33 -1.36 -3.62 -11.78
C ILE A 33 -0.85 -2.18 -11.70
N THR A 34 -1.76 -1.22 -11.79
CA THR A 34 -1.42 0.21 -11.65
C THR A 34 -2.20 0.84 -10.51
N PHE A 35 -1.46 1.39 -9.54
CA PHE A 35 -1.97 2.28 -8.50
C PHE A 35 -1.75 3.72 -8.97
N PHE A 36 -2.83 4.48 -9.14
CA PHE A 36 -2.77 5.82 -9.75
C PHE A 36 -3.57 6.87 -8.97
N ASP A 37 -2.95 8.03 -8.72
CA ASP A 37 -3.54 9.20 -8.04
C ASP A 37 -4.05 8.91 -6.62
N TRP A 38 -3.28 8.13 -5.87
CA TRP A 38 -3.57 7.85 -4.47
C TRP A 38 -2.93 8.93 -3.61
N ARG A 39 -3.75 9.56 -2.77
CA ARG A 39 -3.32 10.60 -1.86
C ARG A 39 -3.89 10.38 -0.49
N GLY A 40 -3.16 10.79 0.54
CA GLY A 40 -3.70 10.76 1.89
C GLY A 40 -2.61 10.86 2.95
N SER A 41 -2.93 10.26 4.09
CA SER A 41 -2.07 10.29 5.26
C SER A 41 -1.96 8.93 5.89
N VAL A 42 -0.75 8.58 6.35
CA VAL A 42 -0.49 7.38 7.15
C VAL A 42 -0.24 7.77 8.60
N ASN A 43 -0.70 6.94 9.53
CA ASN A 43 -0.36 7.11 10.94
C ASN A 43 0.98 6.41 11.21
N HIS A 44 1.99 7.14 11.66
CA HIS A 44 3.35 6.64 11.91
C HIS A 44 4.01 5.99 10.68
N GLY A 45 4.29 6.81 9.66
CA GLY A 45 4.81 6.38 8.35
C GLY A 45 6.15 5.64 8.36
N GLY A 46 6.96 5.76 9.41
CA GLY A 46 8.22 5.01 9.54
C GLY A 46 8.01 3.53 9.86
N ASN A 47 6.93 3.21 10.57
CA ASN A 47 6.58 1.83 10.94
C ASN A 47 5.77 1.20 9.80
N ARG A 48 4.78 1.95 9.30
CA ARG A 48 3.90 1.54 8.20
C ARG A 48 4.07 2.52 7.04
N GLY A 49 4.96 2.16 6.12
CA GLY A 49 5.18 2.89 4.88
C GLY A 49 3.88 3.07 4.09
N ALA A 50 3.89 4.04 3.19
CA ALA A 50 2.73 4.25 2.32
C ALA A 50 2.76 3.30 1.12
N VAL A 51 3.95 2.80 0.75
CA VAL A 51 4.14 1.72 -0.22
C VAL A 51 4.87 0.56 0.46
N VAL A 52 4.16 -0.55 0.62
CA VAL A 52 4.72 -1.83 1.11
C VAL A 52 4.40 -2.91 0.09
N MET A 53 5.40 -3.33 -0.67
CA MET A 53 5.28 -4.31 -1.77
C MET A 53 6.16 -5.52 -1.48
N VAL A 54 5.58 -6.59 -0.94
CA VAL A 54 6.33 -7.79 -0.56
C VAL A 54 6.04 -8.90 -1.55
N GLY A 55 6.80 -8.96 -2.64
CA GLY A 55 6.63 -9.92 -3.73
C GLY A 55 6.99 -11.36 -3.37
N SER A 56 6.42 -12.32 -4.11
CA SER A 56 6.79 -13.73 -4.00
C SER A 56 8.23 -13.96 -4.46
N GLU A 57 8.97 -14.84 -3.78
CA GLU A 57 10.31 -15.24 -4.19
C GLU A 57 10.32 -16.22 -5.38
N THR A 58 9.24 -16.96 -5.61
CA THR A 58 9.17 -17.94 -6.71
C THR A 58 8.48 -17.37 -7.94
N ASN A 59 7.47 -16.51 -7.76
CA ASN A 59 6.73 -15.85 -8.83
C ASN A 59 6.66 -14.32 -8.58
N PRO A 60 7.78 -13.58 -8.73
CA PRO A 60 7.82 -12.14 -8.49
C PRO A 60 6.76 -11.39 -9.32
N PRO A 61 5.97 -10.47 -8.73
CA PRO A 61 5.07 -9.62 -9.49
C PRO A 61 5.83 -8.75 -10.50
N VAL A 62 5.29 -8.60 -11.70
CA VAL A 62 5.90 -7.81 -12.79
C VAL A 62 4.93 -6.76 -13.33
N ASN A 63 5.43 -5.67 -13.91
CA ASN A 63 4.60 -4.58 -14.42
C ASN A 63 3.65 -4.00 -13.34
N ILE A 64 4.17 -3.82 -12.12
CA ILE A 64 3.49 -3.14 -11.01
C ILE A 64 3.87 -1.67 -11.01
N ASN A 65 2.91 -0.79 -11.20
CA ASN A 65 3.15 0.64 -11.36
C ASN A 65 2.49 1.44 -10.23
N VAL A 66 3.27 2.26 -9.55
CA VAL A 66 2.78 3.24 -8.56
C VAL A 66 3.04 4.64 -9.12
N LYS A 67 1.96 5.35 -9.47
CA LYS A 67 2.01 6.65 -10.14
C LYS A 67 1.19 7.69 -9.39
N ASN A 68 1.68 8.92 -9.35
CA ASN A 68 1.02 10.05 -8.69
C ASN A 68 0.62 9.72 -7.24
N PHE A 69 1.56 9.18 -6.47
CA PHE A 69 1.35 8.75 -5.10
C PHE A 69 1.80 9.85 -4.14
N SER A 70 0.91 10.34 -3.28
CA SER A 70 1.19 11.45 -2.36
C SER A 70 0.66 11.15 -0.97
N PHE A 71 1.52 10.56 -0.15
CA PHE A 71 1.22 10.26 1.25
C PHE A 71 2.23 10.92 2.17
N TRP A 72 1.74 11.34 3.34
CA TRP A 72 2.59 11.81 4.41
C TRP A 72 2.12 11.32 5.77
N THR A 73 2.98 11.40 6.77
CA THR A 73 2.68 10.93 8.12
C THR A 73 2.06 12.03 8.98
N VAL A 74 1.04 11.68 9.79
CA VAL A 74 0.36 12.64 10.69
C VAL A 74 0.97 12.74 12.09
N ASN A 75 1.63 11.68 12.56
CA ASN A 75 2.16 11.53 13.92
C ASN A 75 3.63 11.06 13.93
N ALA A 76 4.38 11.41 12.89
CA ALA A 76 5.83 11.19 12.81
C ALA A 76 6.44 12.20 11.84
N ASN A 77 7.73 12.07 11.54
CA ASN A 77 8.47 12.97 10.65
C ASN A 77 9.06 12.27 9.41
N LYS A 78 8.73 11.01 9.18
CA LYS A 78 9.21 10.24 8.03
C LYS A 78 8.22 9.18 7.58
N VAL A 79 8.31 8.81 6.30
CA VAL A 79 7.65 7.66 5.68
C VAL A 79 8.72 6.73 5.15
N VAL A 80 8.62 5.43 5.45
CA VAL A 80 9.58 4.41 4.98
C VAL A 80 8.84 3.39 4.14
N ASP A 81 8.98 3.50 2.83
CA ASP A 81 8.45 2.55 1.87
C ASP A 81 9.38 1.34 1.75
N ARG A 82 8.81 0.15 1.57
CA ARG A 82 9.56 -1.12 1.54
C ARG A 82 9.10 -2.00 0.40
N CYS A 83 10.05 -2.53 -0.36
CA CYS A 83 9.78 -3.37 -1.51
C CYS A 83 10.70 -4.60 -1.52
N SER A 84 10.18 -5.77 -1.87
CA SER A 84 10.96 -6.99 -2.13
C SER A 84 10.37 -7.72 -3.33
N SER A 85 11.23 -8.42 -4.09
CA SER A 85 10.86 -9.28 -5.22
C SER A 85 9.68 -8.78 -6.09
N THR A 86 9.61 -7.47 -6.37
CA THR A 86 8.52 -6.82 -7.12
C THR A 86 9.11 -5.94 -8.21
N TYR A 87 8.59 -6.06 -9.43
CA TYR A 87 9.09 -5.35 -10.60
C TYR A 87 8.05 -4.45 -11.26
N GLY A 88 8.51 -3.29 -11.73
CA GLY A 88 7.70 -2.28 -12.38
C GLY A 88 8.27 -0.88 -12.14
N GLY A 89 7.47 0.07 -11.66
CA GLY A 89 7.93 1.45 -11.48
C GLY A 89 7.22 2.20 -10.36
N GLY A 90 7.98 3.09 -9.70
CA GLY A 90 7.51 3.97 -8.61
C GLY A 90 8.01 3.56 -7.22
N SER A 91 8.25 4.56 -6.36
CA SER A 91 8.81 4.40 -5.00
C SER A 91 10.03 3.46 -4.97
N CYS A 92 9.99 2.39 -4.18
CA CYS A 92 11.07 1.41 -4.00
C CYS A 92 11.04 0.21 -4.96
N ILE A 93 10.12 0.18 -5.92
CA ILE A 93 9.95 -0.92 -6.87
C ILE A 93 11.10 -0.91 -7.88
N LYS A 94 11.70 -2.07 -8.16
CA LYS A 94 12.79 -2.16 -9.14
C LYS A 94 12.23 -2.24 -10.55
N GLU A 95 12.91 -1.60 -11.49
CA GLU A 95 12.63 -1.80 -12.91
C GLU A 95 13.11 -3.18 -13.37
N LEU A 96 12.36 -3.79 -14.29
CA LEU A 96 12.78 -5.00 -14.98
C LEU A 96 13.32 -4.61 -16.36
N PRO A 97 14.61 -4.85 -16.67
CA PRO A 97 15.15 -4.55 -17.97
C PRO A 97 14.41 -5.30 -19.09
N PRO A 98 14.37 -4.76 -20.32
CA PRO A 98 13.84 -5.47 -21.48
C PRO A 98 14.52 -6.84 -21.63
N ASN A 99 13.72 -7.89 -21.87
CA ASN A 99 14.17 -9.28 -22.04
C ASN A 99 14.85 -9.92 -20.81
N ALA A 100 14.75 -9.31 -19.62
CA ALA A 100 15.21 -9.93 -18.39
C ALA A 100 14.09 -10.76 -17.72
N SER A 101 14.49 -11.83 -17.06
CA SER A 101 13.60 -12.61 -16.18
C SER A 101 13.61 -12.02 -14.77
N PRO A 102 12.44 -11.89 -14.11
CA PRO A 102 12.37 -11.40 -12.75
C PRO A 102 13.03 -12.39 -11.79
N THR A 103 13.84 -11.88 -10.86
CA THR A 103 14.51 -12.68 -9.83
C THR A 103 14.12 -12.19 -8.44
N LYS A 104 14.25 -13.06 -7.43
CA LYS A 104 14.05 -12.62 -6.06
C LYS A 104 15.11 -11.62 -5.65
N TYR A 105 14.72 -10.65 -4.84
CA TYR A 105 15.66 -9.70 -4.24
C TYR A 105 15.24 -9.33 -2.82
N THR A 106 16.24 -9.03 -1.98
CA THR A 106 16.05 -8.66 -0.57
C THR A 106 15.30 -7.35 -0.42
N THR A 107 14.65 -7.15 0.73
CA THR A 107 13.91 -5.91 1.00
C THR A 107 14.79 -4.68 0.82
N VAL A 108 14.35 -3.77 -0.06
CA VAL A 108 14.90 -2.43 -0.21
C VAL A 108 13.92 -1.41 0.37
N SER A 109 14.43 -0.27 0.81
CA SER A 109 13.61 0.79 1.39
C SER A 109 13.95 2.16 0.84
N VAL A 110 12.92 2.98 0.64
CA VAL A 110 13.05 4.41 0.33
C VAL A 110 12.45 5.20 1.48
N THR A 111 13.18 6.20 1.98
CA THR A 111 12.74 7.03 3.10
C THR A 111 12.44 8.45 2.61
N ALA A 112 11.22 8.91 2.82
CA ALA A 112 10.85 10.30 2.65
C ALA A 112 10.89 11.02 4.00
N THR A 113 11.63 12.14 4.07
CA THR A 113 11.80 12.97 5.27
C THR A 113 11.09 14.31 5.18
N ALA A 114 10.42 14.60 4.06
CA ALA A 114 9.62 15.79 3.86
C ALA A 114 8.25 15.45 3.25
N ALA A 115 7.24 16.24 3.60
CA ALA A 115 5.90 16.08 3.05
C ALA A 115 5.87 16.38 1.54
N PRO A 116 5.04 15.67 0.75
CA PRO A 116 4.82 16.02 -0.64
C PRO A 116 4.27 17.45 -0.78
N VAL A 117 4.62 18.11 -1.89
CA VAL A 117 4.10 19.45 -2.21
C VAL A 117 2.56 19.42 -2.21
N GLY A 118 1.96 20.40 -1.54
CA GLY A 118 0.50 20.54 -1.44
C GLY A 118 -0.17 19.60 -0.44
N TRP A 119 0.59 18.80 0.32
CA TRP A 119 0.01 18.03 1.42
C TRP A 119 -0.38 18.95 2.58
N VAL A 120 -1.61 18.78 3.07
CA VAL A 120 -2.13 19.46 4.25
C VAL A 120 -2.49 18.40 5.28
N LYS A 121 -2.12 18.64 6.54
CA LYS A 121 -2.46 17.72 7.62
C LYS A 121 -3.99 17.63 7.74
N PRO A 122 -4.59 16.44 7.58
CA PRO A 122 -6.04 16.29 7.72
C PRO A 122 -6.46 16.65 9.14
N GLN A 123 -7.55 17.41 9.27
CA GLN A 123 -8.17 17.72 10.55
C GLN A 123 -9.08 16.55 10.98
N ALA A 124 -9.06 16.22 12.27
CA ALA A 124 -9.98 15.24 12.84
C ALA A 124 -11.40 15.83 12.95
N PRO A 125 -12.46 15.01 12.93
CA PRO A 125 -12.46 13.55 12.77
C PRO A 125 -12.52 13.11 11.29
N TRP A 126 -11.67 12.16 10.91
CA TRP A 126 -11.60 11.58 9.55
C TRP A 126 -12.57 10.39 9.35
N GLY A 127 -13.50 10.20 10.30
CA GLY A 127 -14.49 9.13 10.28
C GLY A 127 -15.31 9.12 11.57
N VAL A 128 -16.34 8.27 11.60
CA VAL A 128 -17.11 8.01 12.82
C VAL A 128 -16.29 7.16 13.80
N PRO A 129 -16.39 7.40 15.12
CA PRO A 129 -15.82 6.49 16.10
C PRO A 129 -16.32 5.05 15.89
N PRO A 130 -15.49 4.03 16.16
CA PRO A 130 -15.91 2.65 16.00
C PRO A 130 -17.11 2.35 16.92
N TYR A 131 -18.11 1.66 16.39
CA TYR A 131 -19.18 1.11 17.22
C TYR A 131 -18.60 0.11 18.22
N ASN A 132 -19.18 0.07 19.41
CA ASN A 132 -18.74 -0.88 20.43
C ASN A 132 -19.26 -2.29 20.14
N LEU A 133 -18.80 -3.27 20.93
CA LEU A 133 -19.18 -4.68 20.76
C LEU A 133 -20.43 -5.09 21.57
N TYR A 134 -20.98 -4.19 22.39
CA TYR A 134 -21.96 -4.53 23.44
C TYR A 134 -23.27 -3.76 23.34
N ASN A 135 -23.36 -2.74 22.49
CA ASN A 135 -24.56 -1.97 22.23
C ASN A 135 -25.01 -2.18 20.78
N PRO A 136 -26.32 -2.09 20.50
CA PRO A 136 -26.85 -2.10 19.15
C PRO A 136 -26.20 -1.02 18.26
N ILE A 137 -25.88 -1.39 17.03
CA ILE A 137 -25.36 -0.48 16.01
C ILE A 137 -26.54 0.30 15.41
N PRO A 138 -26.51 1.65 15.38
CA PRO A 138 -27.54 2.46 14.72
C PRO A 138 -27.66 2.16 13.22
N VAL A 139 -28.86 2.26 12.67
CA VAL A 139 -29.10 2.15 11.22
C VAL A 139 -28.50 3.39 10.52
N PRO A 140 -27.60 3.24 9.55
CA PRO A 140 -27.01 4.38 8.85
C PRO A 140 -28.03 5.05 7.91
N GLU A 141 -28.08 6.38 7.92
CA GLU A 141 -29.04 7.18 7.11
C GLU A 141 -28.48 7.70 5.78
N ALA A 142 -27.24 7.38 5.38
CA ALA A 142 -26.59 8.02 4.23
C ALA A 142 -26.03 7.08 3.15
N THR A 143 -26.21 7.52 1.91
CA THR A 143 -25.72 6.97 0.63
C THR A 143 -24.23 7.27 0.38
N PHE A 144 -23.54 6.34 -0.28
CA PHE A 144 -22.13 6.43 -0.62
C PHE A 144 -21.90 7.28 -1.88
N TYR A 145 -21.03 8.29 -1.79
CA TYR A 145 -20.39 8.95 -2.94
C TYR A 145 -18.95 8.45 -3.10
#